data_AF-A0A7S3H619-F1
#
_entry.id   AF-A0A7S3H619-F1
#
_cell.length_a   1.000
_cell.length_b   1.000
_cell.length_c   1.000
_cell.angle_alpha   90.00
_cell.angle_beta   90.00
_cell.angle_gamma   90.00
#
_symmetry.space_group_name_H-M   'P 1'
#
loop_
_entity.id
_entity.type
_entity.pdbx_description
1 polymer ?
#
loop_
_entity_poly.entity_id
_entity_poly.type
_entity_poly.pdbx_seq_one_letter_code
_entity_poly.pdbx_strand_id
1 'polypeptide(L)'
;ILFIPSGTKLSASEKKVFEKKFTYDESVDTSCSISSSNEGRLCQVSFDIDESVEGPIYLYYEMKNYFQNHRRYYQSRSILQLQGENLGSSDVELDCNPLYKNGSMLLNPCGLIANSFFTDIIALDSASSTPGGLNMSETSISLKSDRDDIFKQVDGFAYVAVSDTSVSCVSVGLKAGCKAYTDLNGQDYLFYYPNDDTVQYLYETYPDQISPIVGVTDEHFIVWMKTSSLPTFRKLYGRIEGNFNKGDRLVFDIIANFEVDSFDATKTLVISNLGGMGGRNTFLGMAFTTIGSLCMVFGFVLLGKAYQAELTEYFNPTN
;
A
#
# COMPACT_ATOMS: atom_id res chain seq x y z
N ILE A 1 10.92 32.23 18.12
CA ILE A 1 9.70 33.03 17.85
C ILE A 1 8.90 32.47 16.68
N LEU A 2 9.50 32.15 15.52
CA LEU A 2 8.75 31.62 14.35
C LEU A 2 8.26 30.16 14.51
N PHE A 3 9.04 29.30 15.17
CA PHE A 3 8.73 27.86 15.27
C PHE A 3 7.44 27.55 16.04
N ILE A 4 7.09 28.33 17.08
CA ILE A 4 5.90 28.05 17.91
C ILE A 4 4.60 28.35 17.14
N PRO A 5 4.40 29.53 16.51
CA PRO A 5 3.25 29.79 15.66
C PRO A 5 3.14 28.83 14.46
N SER A 6 4.27 28.48 13.83
CA SER A 6 4.27 27.53 12.72
C SER A 6 3.87 26.12 13.17
N GLY A 7 4.43 25.62 14.28
CA GLY A 7 4.11 24.29 14.81
C GLY A 7 2.66 24.15 15.29
N THR A 8 2.11 25.21 15.89
CA THR A 8 0.69 25.23 16.31
C THR A 8 -0.26 25.28 15.12
N LYS A 9 0.01 26.11 14.11
CA LYS A 9 -0.76 26.12 12.85
C LYS A 9 -0.71 24.77 12.14
N LEU A 10 0.47 24.17 12.06
CA LEU A 10 0.67 22.88 11.43
C LEU A 10 -0.12 21.77 12.15
N SER A 11 0.04 21.67 13.47
CA SER A 11 -0.73 20.72 14.30
C SER A 11 -2.24 20.90 14.15
N ALA A 12 -2.71 22.14 14.04
CA ALA A 12 -4.12 22.44 13.84
C ALA A 12 -4.60 22.01 12.44
N SER A 13 -3.79 22.19 11.40
CA SER A 13 -4.09 21.74 10.05
C SER A 13 -4.13 20.21 9.96
N GLU A 14 -3.20 19.51 10.59
CA GLU A 14 -3.12 18.05 10.59
C GLU A 14 -4.29 17.41 11.37
N LYS A 15 -4.78 18.06 12.43
CA LYS A 15 -5.96 17.59 13.17
C LYS A 15 -7.28 17.70 12.39
N LYS A 16 -7.34 18.54 11.36
CA LYS A 16 -8.51 18.64 10.47
C LYS A 16 -8.61 17.50 9.46
N VAL A 17 -7.53 16.71 9.30
CA VAL A 17 -7.56 15.54 8.44
C VAL A 17 -8.49 14.51 9.06
N PHE A 18 -9.52 14.15 8.31
CA PHE A 18 -10.45 13.08 8.64
C PHE A 18 -9.73 11.75 8.51
N GLU A 19 -9.79 10.93 9.56
CA GLU A 19 -9.25 9.57 9.56
C GLU A 19 -10.12 8.70 10.47
N LYS A 20 -10.56 7.55 9.97
CA LYS A 20 -11.16 6.48 10.77
C LYS A 20 -10.46 5.16 10.48
N LYS A 21 -10.38 4.31 11.51
CA LYS A 21 -9.72 3.00 11.46
C LYS A 21 -10.61 1.91 12.04
N PHE A 22 -10.55 0.72 11.48
CA PHE A 22 -11.24 -0.46 11.99
C PHE A 22 -10.36 -1.70 11.84
N THR A 23 -9.96 -2.32 12.95
CA THR A 23 -9.19 -3.57 12.95
C THR A 23 -10.13 -4.74 12.80
N TYR A 24 -10.03 -5.46 11.68
CA TYR A 24 -11.04 -6.44 11.29
C TYR A 24 -10.67 -7.89 11.67
N ASP A 25 -9.40 -8.17 11.99
CA ASP A 25 -8.95 -9.50 12.42
C ASP A 25 -9.24 -9.83 13.89
N GLU A 26 -9.33 -8.84 14.78
CA GLU A 26 -9.51 -9.08 16.23
C GLU A 26 -10.98 -9.03 16.68
N SER A 27 -11.89 -8.68 15.77
CA SER A 27 -13.27 -8.34 16.14
C SER A 27 -14.15 -9.60 16.35
N VAL A 28 -14.70 -9.74 17.55
CA VAL A 28 -15.58 -10.87 17.94
C VAL A 28 -16.91 -10.86 17.18
N ASP A 29 -17.41 -9.68 16.77
CA ASP A 29 -18.71 -9.50 16.10
C ASP A 29 -18.62 -9.38 14.55
N THR A 30 -17.43 -9.17 14.00
CA THR A 30 -17.15 -9.00 12.54
C THR A 30 -15.96 -9.85 12.12
N SER A 31 -15.87 -11.08 12.67
CA SER A 31 -14.70 -11.96 12.57
C SER A 31 -14.24 -12.18 11.12
N CYS A 32 -13.34 -11.33 10.64
CA CYS A 32 -12.57 -11.55 9.43
C CYS A 32 -11.28 -12.34 9.74
N SER A 33 -11.07 -12.72 11.01
CA SER A 33 -10.01 -13.61 11.42
C SER A 33 -10.09 -14.90 10.62
N ILE A 34 -8.96 -15.28 10.02
CA ILE A 34 -8.82 -16.51 9.26
C ILE A 34 -7.69 -17.33 9.86
N SER A 35 -7.87 -18.65 9.82
CA SER A 35 -6.93 -19.61 10.42
C SER A 35 -5.97 -20.21 9.40
N SER A 36 -6.19 -19.94 8.12
CA SER A 36 -5.38 -20.41 7.01
C SER A 36 -5.37 -19.40 5.88
N SER A 37 -4.25 -19.31 5.14
CA SER A 37 -4.17 -18.47 3.95
C SER A 37 -5.17 -18.91 2.88
N ASN A 38 -5.79 -17.94 2.21
CA ASN A 38 -6.80 -18.12 1.16
C ASN A 38 -8.09 -18.82 1.64
N GLU A 39 -8.52 -18.60 2.89
CA GLU A 39 -9.79 -19.12 3.43
C GLU A 39 -11.03 -18.50 2.74
N GLY A 40 -10.91 -17.30 2.14
CA GLY A 40 -12.00 -16.66 1.41
C GLY A 40 -13.15 -16.17 2.29
N ARG A 41 -12.86 -15.84 3.55
CA ARG A 41 -13.90 -15.52 4.53
C ARG A 41 -14.51 -14.14 4.25
N LEU A 42 -15.81 -14.09 4.03
CA LEU A 42 -16.55 -12.85 3.80
C LEU A 42 -16.87 -12.15 5.12
N CYS A 43 -16.59 -10.85 5.16
CA CYS A 43 -16.97 -9.99 6.27
C CYS A 43 -17.17 -8.55 5.79
N GLN A 44 -17.78 -7.72 6.64
CA GLN A 44 -18.17 -6.37 6.28
C GLN A 44 -17.68 -5.38 7.34
N VAL A 45 -17.08 -4.28 6.88
CA VAL A 45 -16.62 -3.17 7.72
C VAL A 45 -17.35 -1.91 7.31
N SER A 46 -17.90 -1.19 8.28
CA SER A 46 -18.61 0.06 8.01
C SER A 46 -18.02 1.24 8.78
N PHE A 47 -17.96 2.40 8.13
CA PHE A 47 -17.55 3.66 8.73
C PHE A 47 -18.67 4.68 8.62
N ASP A 48 -19.08 5.24 9.75
CA ASP A 48 -19.97 6.41 9.77
C ASP A 48 -19.16 7.69 9.58
N ILE A 49 -19.68 8.66 8.83
CA ILE A 49 -19.04 9.96 8.62
C ILE A 49 -19.55 10.92 9.70
N ASP A 50 -18.71 11.29 10.66
CA ASP A 50 -19.13 12.09 11.83
C ASP A 50 -19.26 13.59 11.53
N GLU A 51 -18.58 14.06 10.48
CA GLU A 51 -18.48 15.45 10.05
C GLU A 51 -18.38 15.50 8.53
N SER A 52 -18.86 16.56 7.88
CA SER A 52 -18.76 16.67 6.42
C SER A 52 -17.29 16.74 5.97
N VAL A 53 -16.93 15.90 5.00
CA VAL A 53 -15.58 15.76 4.45
C VAL A 53 -15.59 16.13 2.97
N GLU A 54 -14.73 17.07 2.60
CA GLU A 54 -14.39 17.31 1.18
C GLU A 54 -13.44 16.19 0.74
N GLY A 55 -13.83 15.47 -0.32
CA GLY A 55 -13.06 14.34 -0.82
C GLY A 55 -11.85 14.75 -1.66
N PRO A 56 -11.15 13.77 -2.26
CA PRO A 56 -11.45 12.33 -2.19
C PRO A 56 -11.17 11.70 -0.83
N ILE A 57 -11.86 10.60 -0.52
CA ILE A 57 -11.50 9.70 0.58
C ILE A 57 -10.63 8.58 0.03
N TYR A 58 -9.48 8.37 0.66
CA TYR A 58 -8.56 7.29 0.34
C TYR A 58 -8.77 6.12 1.29
N LEU A 59 -8.80 4.92 0.73
CA LEU A 59 -8.85 3.66 1.46
C LEU A 59 -7.46 3.07 1.53
N TYR A 60 -7.02 2.74 2.74
CA TYR A 60 -5.77 2.05 2.99
C TYR A 60 -6.02 0.78 3.79
N TYR A 61 -5.23 -0.26 3.55
CA TYR A 61 -5.00 -1.28 4.55
C TYR A 61 -3.75 -0.92 5.35
N GLU A 62 -3.85 -1.02 6.67
CA GLU A 62 -2.76 -0.87 7.62
C GLU A 62 -2.42 -2.25 8.16
N MET A 63 -1.13 -2.60 8.11
CA MET A 63 -0.61 -3.80 8.76
C MET A 63 0.24 -3.36 9.94
N LYS A 64 0.06 -4.04 11.08
CA LYS A 64 0.87 -3.85 12.27
C LYS A 64 1.65 -5.13 12.56
N ASN A 65 2.86 -4.96 13.11
CA ASN A 65 3.77 -6.05 13.45
C ASN A 65 4.22 -6.88 12.23
N TYR A 66 4.31 -6.25 11.06
CA TYR A 66 4.76 -6.89 9.82
C TYR A 66 6.05 -6.25 9.30
N PHE A 67 7.16 -6.99 9.31
CA PHE A 67 8.51 -6.43 9.16
C PHE A 67 9.02 -6.42 7.70
N GLN A 68 8.40 -5.62 6.83
CA GLN A 68 8.90 -5.42 5.45
C GLN A 68 10.32 -4.82 5.38
N ASN A 69 10.74 -4.16 6.46
CA ASN A 69 12.07 -3.55 6.59
C ASN A 69 13.16 -4.52 7.03
N HIS A 70 12.82 -5.78 7.32
CA HIS A 70 13.83 -6.77 7.68
C HIS A 70 14.80 -6.96 6.50
N ARG A 71 16.12 -6.87 6.75
CA ARG A 71 17.14 -6.84 5.69
C ARG A 71 16.99 -7.96 4.66
N ARG A 72 16.78 -9.21 5.11
CA ARG A 72 16.62 -10.36 4.21
C ARG A 72 15.33 -10.27 3.38
N TYR A 73 14.26 -9.74 3.95
CA TYR A 73 12.99 -9.54 3.24
C TYR A 73 13.15 -8.45 2.18
N TYR A 74 13.65 -7.28 2.57
CA TYR A 74 13.86 -6.13 1.68
C TYR A 74 14.77 -6.44 0.47
N GLN A 75 15.82 -7.24 0.70
CA GLN A 75 16.79 -7.59 -0.35
C GLN A 75 16.30 -8.70 -1.28
N SER A 76 15.33 -9.51 -0.87
CA SER A 76 14.87 -10.69 -1.63
C SER A 76 13.87 -10.27 -2.72
N ARG A 77 14.39 -9.75 -3.84
CA ARG A 77 13.67 -9.40 -5.06
C ARG A 77 14.64 -9.22 -6.24
N SER A 78 14.20 -9.50 -7.46
CA SER A 78 14.95 -9.17 -8.67
C SER A 78 14.30 -8.01 -9.41
N ILE A 79 15.02 -6.90 -9.56
CA ILE A 79 14.51 -5.72 -10.28
C ILE A 79 14.44 -5.97 -11.77
N LEU A 80 15.39 -6.73 -12.33
CA LEU A 80 15.42 -7.04 -13.76
C LEU A 80 14.21 -7.88 -14.18
N GLN A 81 13.79 -8.84 -13.34
CA GLN A 81 12.53 -9.57 -13.58
C GLN A 81 11.32 -8.63 -13.61
N LEU A 82 11.23 -7.69 -12.66
CA LEU A 82 10.13 -6.71 -12.63
C LEU A 82 10.15 -5.81 -13.87
N GLN A 83 11.33 -5.53 -14.42
CA GLN A 83 11.51 -4.75 -15.65
C GLN A 83 11.24 -5.54 -16.94
N GLY A 84 10.88 -6.82 -16.81
CA GLY A 84 10.51 -7.69 -17.92
C GLY A 84 11.65 -8.58 -18.43
N GLU A 85 12.85 -8.51 -17.86
CA GLU A 85 13.98 -9.29 -18.37
C GLU A 85 13.84 -10.79 -18.07
N ASN A 86 14.23 -11.62 -19.05
CA ASN A 86 14.32 -13.07 -18.88
C ASN A 86 15.67 -13.42 -18.27
N LEU A 87 15.68 -13.84 -17.00
CA LEU A 87 16.89 -14.19 -16.26
C LEU A 87 17.12 -15.71 -16.18
N GLY A 88 18.38 -16.11 -16.12
CA GLY A 88 18.77 -17.49 -15.84
C GLY A 88 18.64 -17.84 -14.34
N SER A 89 18.58 -19.14 -14.03
CA SER A 89 18.39 -19.61 -12.64
C SER A 89 19.42 -19.08 -11.64
N SER A 90 20.69 -18.89 -12.06
CA SER A 90 21.76 -18.43 -11.17
C SER A 90 21.57 -16.98 -10.74
N ASP A 91 21.10 -16.13 -11.65
CA ASP A 91 20.94 -14.70 -11.41
C ASP A 91 19.72 -14.46 -10.51
N VAL A 92 18.62 -15.18 -10.79
CA VAL A 92 17.41 -15.18 -9.94
C VAL A 92 17.75 -15.64 -8.51
N GLU A 93 18.55 -16.69 -8.36
CA GLU A 93 18.99 -17.19 -7.05
C GLU A 93 19.81 -16.15 -6.27
N LEU A 94 20.73 -15.47 -6.95
CA LEU A 94 21.57 -14.44 -6.34
C LEU A 94 20.72 -13.30 -5.73
N ASP A 95 19.72 -12.83 -6.47
CA ASP A 95 18.88 -11.70 -6.09
C ASP A 95 17.79 -12.07 -5.07
N CYS A 96 17.21 -13.27 -5.17
CA CYS A 96 15.95 -13.60 -4.50
C CYS A 96 16.08 -14.59 -3.36
N ASN A 97 17.29 -14.96 -2.95
CA ASN A 97 17.47 -15.82 -1.78
C ASN A 97 16.69 -15.32 -0.54
N PRO A 98 15.99 -16.21 0.19
CA PRO A 98 15.96 -17.67 0.02
C PRO A 98 14.89 -18.21 -0.94
N LEU A 99 14.00 -17.37 -1.47
CA LEU A 99 12.80 -17.82 -2.20
C LEU A 99 12.86 -17.43 -3.68
N TYR A 100 13.49 -18.28 -4.48
CA TYR A 100 13.66 -18.04 -5.92
C TYR A 100 13.04 -19.13 -6.81
N LYS A 101 12.59 -20.25 -6.21
CA LYS A 101 11.94 -21.37 -6.87
C LYS A 101 10.77 -21.90 -6.04
N ASN A 102 9.80 -22.47 -6.73
CA ASN A 102 8.78 -23.34 -6.15
C ASN A 102 8.88 -24.71 -6.81
N GLY A 103 9.36 -25.71 -6.07
CA GLY A 103 9.73 -27.01 -6.64
C GLY A 103 10.81 -26.86 -7.72
N SER A 104 10.51 -27.28 -8.95
CA SER A 104 11.41 -27.16 -10.11
C SER A 104 11.25 -25.85 -10.90
N MET A 105 10.19 -25.07 -10.64
CA MET A 105 9.88 -23.85 -11.39
C MET A 105 10.56 -22.64 -10.77
N LEU A 106 11.17 -21.80 -11.60
CA LEU A 106 11.68 -20.49 -11.20
C LEU A 106 10.51 -19.54 -10.93
N LEU A 107 10.59 -18.77 -9.86
CA LEU A 107 9.56 -17.76 -9.57
C LEU A 107 9.82 -16.49 -10.38
N ASN A 108 8.76 -15.96 -11.01
CA ASN A 108 8.79 -14.67 -11.67
C ASN A 108 7.51 -13.86 -11.37
N PRO A 109 7.58 -12.87 -10.47
CA PRO A 109 8.75 -12.36 -9.77
C PRO A 109 9.17 -13.26 -8.60
N CYS A 110 10.48 -13.38 -8.40
CA CYS A 110 11.06 -14.09 -7.27
C CYS A 110 11.14 -13.23 -6.01
N GLY A 111 11.40 -13.91 -4.89
CA GLY A 111 11.77 -13.29 -3.63
C GLY A 111 10.61 -13.20 -2.63
N LEU A 112 10.98 -12.94 -1.38
CA LEU A 112 10.05 -12.92 -0.26
C LEU A 112 8.96 -11.86 -0.42
N ILE A 113 9.28 -10.70 -1.00
CA ILE A 113 8.34 -9.59 -1.12
C ILE A 113 7.17 -9.99 -2.03
N ALA A 114 7.46 -10.51 -3.22
CA ALA A 114 6.42 -10.92 -4.17
C ALA A 114 5.62 -12.12 -3.68
N ASN A 115 6.26 -13.04 -2.96
CA ASN A 115 5.66 -14.30 -2.50
C ASN A 115 4.98 -14.20 -1.12
N SER A 116 4.82 -12.97 -0.61
CA SER A 116 3.98 -12.68 0.55
C SER A 116 3.04 -11.51 0.24
N PHE A 117 2.53 -11.45 -0.99
CA PHE A 117 1.61 -10.42 -1.46
C PHE A 117 0.34 -10.39 -0.60
N PHE A 118 -0.18 -9.20 -0.36
CA PHE A 118 -1.44 -9.02 0.37
C PHE A 118 -2.61 -9.50 -0.48
N THR A 119 -3.37 -10.49 0.02
CA THR A 119 -4.37 -11.21 -0.78
C THR A 119 -5.83 -10.94 -0.40
N ASP A 120 -6.10 -10.13 0.63
CA ASP A 120 -7.49 -9.74 0.93
C ASP A 120 -8.05 -8.90 -0.22
N ILE A 121 -9.29 -9.16 -0.59
CA ILE A 121 -10.02 -8.40 -1.62
C ILE A 121 -10.99 -7.49 -0.89
N ILE A 122 -10.93 -6.19 -1.16
CA ILE A 122 -11.76 -5.17 -0.51
C ILE A 122 -12.58 -4.47 -1.59
N ALA A 123 -13.89 -4.41 -1.42
CA ALA A 123 -14.81 -3.74 -2.34
C ALA A 123 -15.68 -2.74 -1.59
N LEU A 124 -15.98 -1.60 -2.22
CA LEU A 124 -16.98 -0.67 -1.72
C LEU A 124 -18.38 -1.22 -2.03
N ASP A 125 -19.15 -1.52 -0.98
CA ASP A 125 -20.54 -1.94 -1.13
C ASP A 125 -21.36 -0.77 -1.66
N SER A 126 -21.94 -0.94 -2.84
CA SER A 126 -22.80 0.05 -3.50
C SER A 126 -24.28 -0.12 -3.14
N ALA A 127 -24.63 -1.04 -2.24
CA ALA A 127 -25.99 -1.25 -1.77
C ALA A 127 -26.47 -0.13 -0.82
N SER A 128 -27.73 -0.21 -0.41
CA SER A 128 -28.53 0.84 0.28
C SER A 128 -27.92 1.52 1.52
N SER A 129 -26.81 0.99 2.06
CA SER A 129 -26.07 1.54 3.18
C SER A 129 -25.01 2.58 2.79
N THR A 130 -24.51 2.56 1.55
CA THR A 130 -23.58 3.55 1.02
C THR A 130 -24.34 4.56 0.15
N PRO A 131 -24.02 5.87 0.18
CA PRO A 131 -24.64 6.83 -0.73
C PRO A 131 -24.53 6.36 -2.18
N GLY A 132 -25.67 6.27 -2.87
CA GLY A 132 -25.73 5.75 -4.23
C GLY A 132 -24.92 6.61 -5.22
N GLY A 133 -24.22 5.96 -6.15
CA GLY A 133 -23.41 6.61 -7.17
C GLY A 133 -21.94 6.83 -6.77
N LEU A 134 -21.53 6.38 -5.59
CA LEU A 134 -20.11 6.29 -5.22
C LEU A 134 -19.47 5.07 -5.88
N ASN A 135 -18.23 5.22 -6.34
CA ASN A 135 -17.40 4.14 -6.83
C ASN A 135 -15.99 4.28 -6.27
N MET A 136 -15.38 3.16 -5.92
CA MET A 136 -13.98 3.12 -5.54
C MET A 136 -13.12 2.87 -6.78
N SER A 137 -12.24 3.82 -7.08
CA SER A 137 -11.22 3.67 -8.10
C SER A 137 -9.98 3.01 -7.50
N GLU A 138 -9.57 1.89 -8.09
CA GLU A 138 -8.35 1.15 -7.76
C GLU A 138 -7.23 1.40 -8.78
N THR A 139 -7.38 2.48 -9.57
CA THR A 139 -6.42 2.90 -10.59
C THR A 139 -5.72 4.19 -10.17
N SER A 140 -4.48 4.36 -10.64
CA SER A 140 -3.60 5.47 -10.24
C SER A 140 -3.33 5.52 -8.73
N ILE A 141 -3.24 4.35 -8.08
CA ILE A 141 -2.90 4.18 -6.65
C ILE A 141 -1.37 4.03 -6.43
N SER A 142 -0.64 3.70 -7.49
CA SER A 142 0.83 3.62 -7.50
C SER A 142 1.47 4.87 -8.11
N LEU A 143 2.80 5.00 -8.01
CA LEU A 143 3.53 6.07 -8.69
C LEU A 143 3.60 5.80 -10.19
N LYS A 144 3.37 6.84 -10.99
CA LYS A 144 3.45 6.75 -12.45
C LYS A 144 4.81 6.23 -12.95
N SER A 145 5.92 6.69 -12.36
CA SER A 145 7.26 6.22 -12.72
C SER A 145 7.46 4.73 -12.46
N ASP A 146 6.83 4.16 -11.43
CA ASP A 146 6.95 2.73 -11.18
C ASP A 146 6.25 1.93 -12.28
N ARG A 147 5.04 2.36 -12.66
CA ARG A 147 4.27 1.73 -13.74
C ARG A 147 4.98 1.83 -15.11
N ASP A 148 5.58 2.98 -15.39
CA ASP A 148 6.16 3.24 -16.71
C ASP A 148 7.57 2.64 -16.86
N ASP A 149 8.39 2.66 -15.79
CA ASP A 149 9.83 2.37 -15.88
C ASP A 149 10.26 1.06 -15.20
N ILE A 150 9.54 0.61 -14.17
CA ILE A 150 9.98 -0.50 -13.31
C ILE A 150 9.18 -1.78 -13.54
N PHE A 151 7.85 -1.70 -13.56
CA PHE A 151 6.99 -2.88 -13.59
C PHE A 151 6.46 -3.12 -15.00
N LYS A 152 6.98 -4.15 -15.65
CA LYS A 152 6.68 -4.53 -17.03
C LYS A 152 6.46 -6.03 -17.11
N GLN A 153 5.54 -6.44 -17.97
CA GLN A 153 5.38 -7.85 -18.30
C GLN A 153 6.68 -8.39 -18.91
N VAL A 154 6.93 -9.68 -18.71
CA VAL A 154 8.14 -10.36 -19.20
C VAL A 154 8.28 -10.24 -20.71
N ASP A 155 9.51 -10.08 -21.19
CA ASP A 155 9.84 -9.99 -22.60
C ASP A 155 9.36 -11.24 -23.34
N GLY A 156 8.52 -11.03 -24.35
CA GLY A 156 7.88 -12.10 -25.12
C GLY A 156 6.48 -12.48 -24.63
N PHE A 157 5.99 -11.88 -23.55
CA PHE A 157 4.57 -11.91 -23.20
C PHE A 157 3.72 -11.23 -24.28
N ALA A 158 2.59 -11.83 -24.62
CA ALA A 158 1.64 -11.26 -25.57
C ALA A 158 0.22 -11.75 -25.27
N TYR A 159 -0.79 -10.92 -25.53
CA TYR A 159 -2.19 -11.28 -25.39
C TYR A 159 -3.06 -10.61 -26.47
N VAL A 160 -4.23 -11.20 -26.71
CA VAL A 160 -5.25 -10.71 -27.65
C VAL A 160 -6.63 -10.93 -27.05
N ALA A 161 -7.47 -9.90 -27.07
CA ALA A 161 -8.89 -10.02 -26.75
C ALA A 161 -9.62 -10.75 -27.88
N VAL A 162 -10.38 -11.79 -27.55
CA VAL A 162 -11.11 -12.64 -28.52
C VAL A 162 -12.59 -12.70 -28.17
N SER A 163 -13.41 -13.02 -29.16
CA SER A 163 -14.84 -13.30 -28.95
C SER A 163 -15.13 -14.76 -28.57
N ASP A 164 -14.15 -15.64 -28.77
CA ASP A 164 -14.24 -17.08 -28.53
C ASP A 164 -12.84 -17.62 -28.21
N THR A 165 -12.71 -18.32 -27.08
CA THR A 165 -11.46 -18.93 -26.61
C THR A 165 -11.05 -20.19 -27.35
N SER A 166 -11.93 -20.76 -28.19
CA SER A 166 -11.66 -21.95 -29.01
C SER A 166 -10.76 -21.67 -30.23
N VAL A 167 -10.53 -20.39 -30.54
CA VAL A 167 -9.70 -19.97 -31.68
C VAL A 167 -8.24 -20.35 -31.43
N SER A 168 -7.55 -20.82 -32.47
CA SER A 168 -6.15 -21.23 -32.32
C SER A 168 -5.22 -20.04 -32.05
N CYS A 169 -4.23 -20.21 -31.17
CA CYS A 169 -3.24 -19.18 -30.83
C CYS A 169 -2.58 -18.57 -32.08
N VAL A 170 -2.19 -19.44 -33.02
CA VAL A 170 -1.48 -19.04 -34.23
C VAL A 170 -2.37 -18.19 -35.14
N SER A 171 -3.68 -18.47 -35.20
CA SER A 171 -4.61 -17.68 -36.01
C SER A 171 -4.84 -16.26 -35.51
N VAL A 172 -4.58 -15.98 -34.23
CA VAL A 172 -4.65 -14.64 -33.63
C VAL A 172 -3.28 -13.96 -33.50
N GLY A 173 -2.24 -14.54 -34.14
CA GLY A 173 -0.88 -13.98 -34.12
C GLY A 173 -0.10 -14.26 -32.84
N LEU A 174 -0.59 -15.14 -31.96
CA LEU A 174 0.13 -15.59 -30.77
C LEU A 174 0.97 -16.84 -31.07
N LYS A 175 2.00 -17.07 -30.26
CA LYS A 175 2.79 -18.31 -30.30
C LYS A 175 1.93 -19.50 -29.86
N ALA A 176 2.30 -20.69 -30.33
CA ALA A 176 1.67 -21.94 -29.88
C ALA A 176 1.85 -22.12 -28.36
N GLY A 177 0.86 -22.74 -27.71
CA GLY A 177 0.85 -22.91 -26.25
C GLY A 177 0.26 -21.73 -25.47
N CYS A 178 -0.49 -20.83 -26.12
CA CYS A 178 -1.25 -19.81 -25.43
C CYS A 178 -2.34 -20.43 -24.54
N LYS A 179 -2.68 -19.74 -23.45
CA LYS A 179 -3.74 -20.08 -22.50
C LYS A 179 -4.92 -19.11 -22.70
N ALA A 180 -6.10 -19.52 -22.23
CA ALA A 180 -7.30 -18.69 -22.24
C ALA A 180 -7.59 -18.11 -20.85
N TYR A 181 -8.14 -16.89 -20.81
CA TYR A 181 -8.58 -16.21 -19.60
C TYR A 181 -9.83 -15.39 -19.90
N THR A 182 -10.81 -15.42 -18.99
CA THR A 182 -12.02 -14.60 -19.07
C THR A 182 -12.01 -13.64 -17.89
N ASP A 183 -12.17 -12.34 -18.17
CA ASP A 183 -12.20 -11.34 -17.11
C ASP A 183 -13.56 -11.29 -16.38
N LEU A 184 -13.63 -10.46 -15.33
CA LEU A 184 -14.84 -10.28 -14.53
C LEU A 184 -16.02 -9.65 -15.32
N ASN A 185 -15.74 -9.01 -16.47
CA ASN A 185 -16.75 -8.44 -17.35
C ASN A 185 -17.22 -9.44 -18.43
N GLY A 186 -16.66 -10.65 -18.46
CA GLY A 186 -16.95 -11.67 -19.47
C GLY A 186 -16.20 -11.47 -20.80
N GLN A 187 -15.16 -10.63 -20.84
CA GLN A 187 -14.28 -10.51 -21.99
C GLN A 187 -13.25 -11.63 -21.99
N ASP A 188 -13.21 -12.38 -23.10
CA ASP A 188 -12.27 -13.46 -23.31
C ASP A 188 -10.94 -12.96 -23.88
N TYR A 189 -9.86 -13.60 -23.45
CA TYR A 189 -8.50 -13.33 -23.87
C TYR A 189 -7.76 -14.63 -24.16
N LEU A 190 -6.90 -14.60 -25.17
CA LEU A 190 -5.82 -15.56 -25.34
C LEU A 190 -4.50 -14.87 -24.99
N PHE A 191 -3.65 -15.53 -24.20
CA PHE A 191 -2.38 -14.96 -23.76
C PHE A 191 -1.26 -15.99 -23.76
N TYR A 192 -0.03 -15.53 -23.93
CA TYR A 192 1.17 -16.35 -23.99
C TYR A 192 2.24 -15.79 -23.06
N TYR A 193 2.76 -16.64 -22.17
CA TYR A 193 3.96 -16.38 -21.39
C TYR A 193 5.13 -17.20 -21.93
N PRO A 194 6.35 -16.63 -22.04
CA PRO A 194 7.54 -17.40 -22.41
C PRO A 194 7.91 -18.38 -21.28
N ASN A 195 8.55 -19.50 -21.62
CA ASN A 195 9.13 -20.44 -20.63
C ASN A 195 8.16 -20.96 -19.55
N ASP A 196 6.86 -20.97 -19.83
CA ASP A 196 5.76 -21.36 -18.92
C ASP A 196 5.94 -22.77 -18.31
N ASP A 197 6.66 -23.68 -18.98
CA ASP A 197 6.99 -25.01 -18.46
C ASP A 197 8.03 -24.99 -17.31
N THR A 198 8.77 -23.90 -17.16
CA THR A 198 9.93 -23.79 -16.25
C THR A 198 9.87 -22.60 -15.31
N VAL A 199 8.95 -21.67 -15.54
CA VAL A 199 8.79 -20.44 -14.78
C VAL A 199 7.35 -20.37 -14.29
N GLN A 200 7.19 -20.18 -12.99
CA GLN A 200 5.89 -19.88 -12.38
C GLN A 200 5.72 -18.36 -12.30
N TYR A 201 4.67 -17.85 -12.91
CA TYR A 201 4.37 -16.42 -12.98
C TYR A 201 3.45 -15.95 -11.85
N LEU A 202 3.45 -14.63 -11.58
CA LEU A 202 2.67 -14.03 -10.49
C LEU A 202 1.20 -14.44 -10.47
N TYR A 203 0.55 -14.46 -11.63
CA TYR A 203 -0.87 -14.83 -11.76
C TYR A 203 -1.14 -16.30 -11.40
N GLU A 204 -0.14 -17.17 -11.50
CA GLU A 204 -0.25 -18.58 -11.10
C GLU A 204 -0.08 -18.74 -9.58
N THR A 205 0.69 -17.84 -8.95
CA THR A 205 0.83 -17.77 -7.50
C THR A 205 -0.42 -17.19 -6.84
N TYR A 206 -1.05 -16.19 -7.46
CA TYR A 206 -2.22 -15.48 -6.93
C TYR A 206 -3.36 -15.37 -7.97
N PRO A 207 -3.97 -16.49 -8.36
CA PRO A 207 -4.96 -16.52 -9.45
C PRO A 207 -6.24 -15.75 -9.16
N ASP A 208 -6.60 -15.59 -7.87
CA ASP A 208 -7.82 -14.88 -7.46
C ASP A 208 -7.61 -13.36 -7.39
N GLN A 209 -6.36 -12.91 -7.31
CA GLN A 209 -6.00 -11.49 -7.12
C GLN A 209 -5.39 -10.88 -8.37
N ILE A 210 -4.64 -11.65 -9.16
CA ILE A 210 -3.84 -11.15 -10.28
C ILE A 210 -4.30 -11.81 -11.58
N SER A 211 -4.84 -10.99 -12.49
CA SER A 211 -5.11 -11.42 -13.86
C SER A 211 -3.80 -11.71 -14.61
N PRO A 212 -3.74 -12.75 -15.47
CA PRO A 212 -2.59 -12.98 -16.36
C PRO A 212 -2.32 -11.83 -17.33
N ILE A 213 -3.33 -11.01 -17.66
CA ILE A 213 -3.17 -9.90 -18.61
C ILE A 213 -2.40 -8.75 -17.97
N VAL A 214 -2.74 -8.46 -16.71
CA VAL A 214 -2.14 -7.36 -15.94
C VAL A 214 -0.84 -7.83 -15.29
N GLY A 215 -0.83 -9.00 -14.65
CA GLY A 215 0.36 -9.61 -14.06
C GLY A 215 1.07 -8.66 -13.11
N VAL A 216 2.39 -8.51 -13.29
CA VAL A 216 3.24 -7.66 -12.43
C VAL A 216 2.97 -6.16 -12.58
N THR A 217 2.17 -5.73 -13.58
CA THR A 217 1.81 -4.31 -13.74
C THR A 217 0.58 -3.92 -12.93
N ASP A 218 0.02 -4.87 -12.18
CA ASP A 218 -1.11 -4.62 -11.28
C ASP A 218 -0.74 -3.59 -10.21
N GLU A 219 -1.58 -2.56 -10.04
CA GLU A 219 -1.21 -1.45 -9.17
C GLU A 219 -1.18 -1.83 -7.68
N HIS A 220 -2.01 -2.79 -7.24
CA HIS A 220 -1.95 -3.30 -5.87
C HIS A 220 -0.65 -4.06 -5.63
N PHE A 221 -0.21 -4.85 -6.62
CA PHE A 221 1.09 -5.50 -6.58
C PHE A 221 2.24 -4.49 -6.53
N ILE A 222 2.19 -3.43 -7.34
CA ILE A 222 3.21 -2.36 -7.34
C ILE A 222 3.26 -1.67 -5.97
N VAL A 223 2.09 -1.33 -5.40
CA VAL A 223 1.99 -0.74 -4.06
C VAL A 223 2.56 -1.69 -3.00
N TRP A 224 2.34 -3.00 -3.13
CA TRP A 224 2.91 -3.99 -2.22
C TRP A 224 4.44 -4.05 -2.29
N MET A 225 4.98 -4.12 -3.51
CA MET A 225 6.42 -4.23 -3.78
C MET A 225 7.23 -3.02 -3.28
N LYS A 226 6.58 -1.87 -3.07
CA LYS A 226 7.14 -0.75 -2.29
C LYS A 226 7.14 -1.07 -0.79
N THR A 227 8.21 -1.71 -0.35
CA THR A 227 8.45 -2.05 1.06
C THR A 227 8.41 -0.82 1.97
N SER A 228 7.77 -0.94 3.13
CA SER A 228 7.71 0.12 4.13
C SER A 228 8.87 0.05 5.12
N SER A 229 9.31 1.21 5.63
CA SER A 229 10.45 1.32 6.54
C SER A 229 10.14 0.94 7.99
N LEU A 230 8.86 0.85 8.36
CA LEU A 230 8.36 0.56 9.70
C LEU A 230 7.52 -0.72 9.72
N PRO A 231 7.46 -1.43 10.85
CA PRO A 231 6.64 -2.64 11.00
C PRO A 231 5.14 -2.37 11.08
N THR A 232 4.76 -1.12 11.33
CA THR A 232 3.40 -0.63 11.14
C THR A 232 3.40 0.28 9.92
N PHE A 233 2.63 -0.08 8.90
CA PHE A 233 2.57 0.69 7.66
C PHE A 233 1.19 0.63 7.05
N ARG A 234 0.93 1.60 6.15
CA ARG A 234 -0.29 1.67 5.36
C ARG A 234 0.05 1.58 3.89
N LYS A 235 -0.83 0.94 3.13
CA LYS A 235 -0.73 0.85 1.68
C LYS A 235 -2.06 1.27 1.08
N LEU A 236 -1.98 2.10 0.04
CA LEU A 236 -3.16 2.64 -0.63
C LEU A 236 -3.83 1.51 -1.40
N TYR A 237 -5.13 1.33 -1.18
CA TYR A 237 -5.93 0.31 -1.85
C TYR A 237 -6.84 0.95 -2.91
N GLY A 238 -7.49 2.07 -2.58
CA GLY A 238 -8.39 2.74 -3.50
C GLY A 238 -8.70 4.17 -3.12
N ARG A 239 -9.39 4.87 -4.00
CA ARG A 239 -9.89 6.23 -3.79
C ARG A 239 -11.37 6.31 -4.14
N ILE A 240 -12.12 7.05 -3.33
CA ILE A 240 -13.54 7.30 -3.54
C ILE A 240 -13.69 8.80 -3.77
N GLU A 241 -14.08 9.15 -4.98
CA GLU A 241 -14.31 10.53 -5.39
C GLU A 241 -15.68 11.01 -4.89
N GLY A 242 -15.80 12.29 -4.53
CA GLY A 242 -17.05 12.89 -4.07
C GLY A 242 -16.91 13.62 -2.73
N ASN A 243 -17.98 14.31 -2.33
CA ASN A 243 -18.08 14.95 -1.02
C ASN A 243 -18.98 14.14 -0.12
N PHE A 244 -18.62 14.04 1.15
CA PHE A 244 -19.30 13.19 2.12
C PHE A 244 -19.93 14.07 3.20
N ASN A 245 -21.20 13.82 3.50
CA ASN A 245 -21.92 14.54 4.53
C ASN A 245 -21.85 13.81 5.86
N LYS A 246 -22.00 14.57 6.94
CA LYS A 246 -22.24 13.98 8.25
C LYS A 246 -23.46 13.06 8.21
N GLY A 247 -23.29 11.83 8.68
CA GLY A 247 -24.32 10.78 8.69
C GLY A 247 -24.26 9.83 7.50
N ASP A 248 -23.44 10.12 6.49
CA ASP A 248 -23.15 9.13 5.44
C ASP A 248 -22.46 7.91 6.06
N ARG A 249 -22.72 6.74 5.50
CA ARG A 249 -22.09 5.49 5.93
C ARG A 249 -21.39 4.86 4.74
N LEU A 250 -20.12 4.49 4.90
CA LEU A 250 -19.36 3.76 3.89
C LEU A 250 -19.21 2.32 4.34
N VAL A 251 -19.65 1.40 3.49
CA VAL A 251 -19.62 -0.03 3.78
C VAL A 251 -18.65 -0.71 2.82
N PHE A 252 -17.76 -1.53 3.37
CA PHE A 252 -16.76 -2.27 2.62
C PHE A 252 -16.94 -3.75 2.86
N ASP A 253 -17.08 -4.50 1.78
CA ASP A 253 -17.06 -5.96 1.79
C ASP A 253 -15.61 -6.42 1.65
N ILE A 254 -15.19 -7.32 2.52
CA ILE A 254 -13.84 -7.86 2.57
C ILE A 254 -13.92 -9.38 2.40
N ILE A 255 -13.13 -9.89 1.46
CA ILE A 255 -12.81 -11.31 1.32
C ILE A 255 -11.44 -11.54 1.96
N ALA A 256 -11.42 -12.08 3.17
CA ALA A 256 -10.21 -12.31 3.93
C ALA A 256 -9.48 -13.57 3.44
N ASN A 257 -8.26 -13.38 2.94
CA ASN A 257 -7.36 -14.40 2.40
C ASN A 257 -5.95 -14.34 3.00
N PHE A 258 -5.53 -13.18 3.52
CA PHE A 258 -4.20 -12.98 4.05
C PHE A 258 -4.15 -13.32 5.55
N GLU A 259 -3.56 -14.47 5.88
CA GLU A 259 -3.44 -14.96 7.26
C GLU A 259 -2.36 -14.20 8.03
N VAL A 260 -2.65 -13.81 9.27
CA VAL A 260 -1.76 -12.98 10.11
C VAL A 260 -1.55 -13.48 11.54
N ASP A 261 -2.38 -14.44 11.99
CA ASP A 261 -2.40 -14.93 13.37
C ASP A 261 -1.08 -15.64 13.73
N SER A 262 -0.50 -16.38 12.78
CA SER A 262 0.72 -17.16 12.94
C SER A 262 1.97 -16.32 13.26
N PHE A 263 1.92 -15.01 13.02
CA PHE A 263 3.02 -14.08 13.31
C PHE A 263 2.57 -12.84 14.08
N ASP A 264 1.44 -12.91 14.79
CA ASP A 264 0.94 -11.87 15.71
C ASP A 264 0.81 -10.49 15.05
N ALA A 265 0.38 -10.47 13.79
CA ALA A 265 0.10 -9.25 13.05
C ALA A 265 -1.40 -8.96 12.99
N THR A 266 -1.74 -7.70 12.70
CA THR A 266 -3.14 -7.27 12.60
C THR A 266 -3.35 -6.47 11.33
N LYS A 267 -4.49 -6.66 10.67
CA LYS A 267 -4.96 -5.87 9.55
C LYS A 267 -6.06 -4.91 9.99
N THR A 268 -5.92 -3.68 9.53
CA THR A 268 -6.81 -2.58 9.87
C THR A 268 -7.19 -1.85 8.59
N LEU A 269 -8.48 -1.65 8.36
CA LEU A 269 -8.96 -0.82 7.28
C LEU A 269 -8.95 0.65 7.74
N VAL A 270 -8.43 1.54 6.92
CA VAL A 270 -8.29 2.97 7.24
C VAL A 270 -8.88 3.80 6.11
N ILE A 271 -9.84 4.67 6.43
CA ILE A 271 -10.31 5.71 5.52
C ILE A 271 -9.75 7.06 5.97
N SER A 272 -9.24 7.85 5.03
CA SER A 272 -8.69 9.17 5.32
C SER A 272 -8.83 10.10 4.14
N ASN A 273 -9.06 11.39 4.37
CA ASN A 273 -8.78 12.40 3.35
C ASN A 273 -7.30 12.84 3.43
N LEU A 274 -6.85 13.65 2.48
CA LEU A 274 -5.53 14.26 2.53
C LEU A 274 -5.67 15.74 2.90
N GLY A 275 -4.85 16.19 3.84
CA GLY A 275 -4.59 17.61 4.06
C GLY A 275 -3.51 18.13 3.12
N GLY A 276 -3.21 19.43 3.20
CA GLY A 276 -2.18 20.05 2.35
C GLY A 276 -0.76 19.49 2.50
N MET A 277 -0.49 18.71 3.55
CA MET A 277 0.80 18.02 3.77
C MET A 277 0.67 16.48 3.78
N GLY A 278 -0.42 15.95 3.23
CA GLY A 278 -0.73 14.53 3.20
C GLY A 278 -1.66 14.08 4.33
N GLY A 279 -1.47 12.86 4.82
CA GLY A 279 -2.33 12.27 5.85
C GLY A 279 -2.17 12.90 7.24
N ARG A 280 -2.97 12.41 8.19
CA ARG A 280 -2.98 12.91 9.57
C ARG A 280 -1.68 12.55 10.30
N ASN A 281 -0.84 13.54 10.59
CA ASN A 281 0.40 13.34 11.33
C ASN A 281 0.80 14.55 12.18
N THR A 282 0.46 14.56 13.47
CA THR A 282 0.76 15.70 14.36
C THR A 282 2.21 15.83 14.81
N PHE A 283 3.10 14.89 14.43
CA PHE A 283 4.48 14.86 14.92
C PHE A 283 5.27 16.10 14.53
N LEU A 284 5.17 16.53 13.27
CA LEU A 284 5.95 17.66 12.77
C LEU A 284 5.53 18.96 13.47
N GLY A 285 4.22 19.17 13.66
CA GLY A 285 3.69 20.27 14.43
C GLY A 285 4.19 20.27 15.89
N MET A 286 4.13 19.12 16.58
CA MET A 286 4.63 18.98 17.95
C MET A 286 6.16 19.21 18.05
N ALA A 287 6.93 18.72 17.09
CA ALA A 287 8.38 18.90 17.05
C ALA A 287 8.75 20.38 16.91
N PHE A 288 8.10 21.10 15.99
CA PHE A 288 8.31 22.54 15.80
C PHE A 288 7.97 23.33 17.06
N THR A 289 6.83 23.03 17.70
CA THR A 289 6.45 23.68 18.96
C THR A 289 7.46 23.38 20.07
N THR A 290 7.91 22.13 20.21
CA THR A 290 8.87 21.72 21.26
C THR A 290 10.23 22.40 21.09
N ILE A 291 10.80 22.34 19.88
CA ILE A 291 12.09 22.97 19.56
C ILE A 291 11.99 24.49 19.73
N GLY A 292 10.90 25.10 19.25
CA GLY A 292 10.65 26.53 19.40
C GLY A 292 10.61 26.98 20.86
N SER A 293 9.96 26.20 21.72
CA SER A 293 9.91 26.44 23.17
C SER A 293 11.28 26.30 23.83
N LEU A 294 12.05 25.26 23.50
CA LEU A 294 13.41 25.07 24.01
C LEU A 294 14.30 26.26 23.63
N CYS A 295 14.31 26.67 22.36
CA CYS A 295 15.09 27.84 21.92
C CYS A 295 14.71 29.13 22.66
N MET A 296 13.43 29.32 22.99
CA MET A 296 12.96 30.50 23.72
C MET A 296 13.47 30.49 25.17
N VAL A 297 13.40 29.34 25.85
CA VAL A 297 13.95 29.17 27.20
C VAL A 297 15.46 29.40 27.21
N PHE A 298 16.20 28.78 26.29
CA PHE A 298 17.64 29.00 26.17
C PHE A 298 17.99 30.46 25.90
N GLY A 299 17.22 31.16 25.06
CA GLY A 299 17.39 32.58 24.80
C GLY A 299 17.25 33.43 26.06
N PHE A 300 16.23 33.20 26.88
CA PHE A 300 16.04 33.91 28.15
C PHE A 300 17.15 33.62 29.17
N VAL A 301 17.63 32.38 29.25
CA VAL A 301 18.75 32.03 30.14
C VAL A 301 20.04 32.77 29.73
N LEU A 302 20.34 32.82 28.43
CA LEU A 302 21.52 33.53 27.93
C LEU A 302 21.41 35.04 28.13
N LEU A 303 20.24 35.63 27.88
CA LEU A 303 19.98 37.04 28.16
C LEU A 303 20.11 37.35 29.66
N GLY A 304 19.58 36.49 30.53
CA GLY A 304 19.70 36.65 31.98
C GLY A 304 21.17 36.59 32.44
N LYS A 305 21.97 35.68 31.88
CA LYS A 305 23.41 35.59 32.17
C LYS A 305 24.19 36.79 31.64
N ALA A 306 23.89 37.27 30.43
CA ALA A 306 24.52 38.44 29.86
C ALA A 306 24.22 39.69 30.71
N TYR A 307 22.96 39.86 31.11
CA TYR A 307 22.53 40.96 31.99
C TYR A 307 23.22 40.89 33.36
N GLN A 308 23.35 39.70 33.97
CA GLN A 308 24.11 39.54 35.21
C GLN A 308 25.59 39.90 35.04
N ALA A 309 26.21 39.56 33.90
CA ALA A 309 27.60 39.92 33.61
C ALA A 309 27.77 41.44 33.51
N GLU A 310 26.92 42.13 32.76
CA GLU A 310 26.93 43.60 32.67
C GLU A 310 26.73 44.27 34.04
N LEU A 311 25.79 43.78 34.85
CA LEU A 311 25.59 44.30 36.21
C LEU A 311 26.83 44.09 37.10
N THR A 312 27.50 42.95 36.96
CA THR A 312 28.72 42.65 37.73
C THR A 312 29.85 43.61 37.34
N GLU A 313 29.98 43.95 36.07
CA GLU A 313 30.95 44.94 35.57
C GLU A 313 30.59 46.37 36.01
N TYR A 314 29.31 46.73 36.02
CA TYR A 314 28.84 48.06 36.45
C TYR A 314 29.02 48.30 37.97
N PHE A 315 28.72 47.29 38.81
CA PHE A 315 28.79 47.42 40.26
C PHE A 315 30.15 47.06 40.87
N ASN A 316 31.00 46.34 40.13
CA ASN A 316 32.35 46.01 40.54
C ASN A 316 33.36 46.40 39.44
N PRO A 317 33.46 47.70 39.10
CA PRO A 317 34.55 48.17 38.28
C PRO A 317 35.81 48.03 39.14
N THR A 318 36.57 46.96 38.98
CA THR A 318 37.87 46.87 39.65
C THR A 318 38.74 48.03 39.17
N ASN A 319 39.12 48.90 40.12
CA ASN A 319 40.17 49.95 40.12
C ASN A 319 40.89 50.26 38.81
#